data_AF-A0A6A6DNE9-F1
#
_entry.id   AF-A0A6A6DNE9-F1
#
_cell.length_a   1.000
_cell.length_b   1.000
_cell.length_c   1.000
_cell.angle_alpha   90.00
_cell.angle_beta   90.00
_cell.angle_gamma   90.00
#
_symmetry.space_group_name_H-M   'P 1'
#
loop_
_entity.id
_entity.type
_entity.pdbx_description
1 polymer ?
#
loop_
_entity_poly.entity_id
_entity_poly.type
_entity_poly.pdbx_seq_one_letter_code
_entity_poly.pdbx_strand_id
1 'polypeptide(L)'
;MSGEGRDNPHSWYTKEWNPIFSTDRDFRDYGSYVECTRRPDREGNNLGTFLQDYEDSVPSCKVEEVEEFCQDTHLDVLKSGDGTADRRTAWLDDRSFPRLETNSKGYVRKYQNPLTATKLCQLLKEPRFNNGELPDADRRLIYIANLNPHYIFALTETASFHQVSVLRDAIWKHLALQTSIRVKVPSGKYNIFQLEFQIPYFALRILPFPAGHPQRTVPNKTPPRQWTDLSFLNRQILNSQGKKQYGMYEAQISLVICGPDEKRWVGYAFVDRYFNGEDLEEDDFSYDGVQEDPIATDFEVDTNLPIIDANLPKWNPREYFLNIVEFRMAQVLKEWEGLVRKVQRSVRDYVC
;
A
#
# COMPACT_ATOMS: atom_id res chain seq x y z
N MET A 1 10.37 51.92 24.77
CA MET A 1 8.91 51.67 24.70
C MET A 1 8.69 50.80 23.48
N SER A 2 8.64 49.50 23.75
CA SER A 2 8.67 48.43 22.75
C SER A 2 7.26 48.16 22.28
N GLY A 3 7.06 48.18 20.96
CA GLY A 3 5.76 47.94 20.34
C GLY A 3 5.32 46.49 20.51
N GLU A 4 4.13 46.32 21.06
CA GLU A 4 3.42 45.05 21.15
C GLU A 4 3.11 44.53 19.74
N GLY A 5 3.71 43.38 19.41
CA GLY A 5 3.35 42.59 18.23
C GLY A 5 1.97 41.99 18.45
N ARG A 6 1.00 42.47 17.69
CA ARG A 6 -0.34 41.89 17.64
C ARG A 6 -0.26 40.53 16.96
N ASP A 7 -0.63 39.49 17.71
CA ASP A 7 -0.92 38.16 17.16
C ASP A 7 -1.98 38.30 16.07
N ASN A 8 -1.58 37.99 14.84
CA ASN A 8 -2.47 37.99 13.70
C ASN A 8 -3.32 36.71 13.78
N PRO A 9 -4.66 36.79 13.81
CA PRO A 9 -5.48 35.59 13.87
C PRO A 9 -5.25 34.76 12.60
N HIS A 10 -4.82 33.51 12.77
CA HIS A 10 -4.62 32.55 11.68
C HIS A 10 -5.82 32.59 10.72
N SER A 11 -5.58 33.00 9.48
CA SER A 11 -6.55 32.90 8.40
C SER A 11 -6.88 31.42 8.20
N TRP A 12 -8.08 31.01 8.62
CA TRP A 12 -8.57 29.63 8.51
C TRP A 12 -8.74 29.14 7.05
N TYR A 13 -8.53 30.04 6.07
CA TYR A 13 -8.64 29.75 4.65
C TYR A 13 -7.30 29.54 3.96
N THR A 14 -6.17 29.77 4.63
CA THR A 14 -4.87 29.57 4.00
C THR A 14 -4.56 28.07 3.97
N LYS A 15 -4.45 27.51 2.77
CA LYS A 15 -4.07 26.11 2.54
C LYS A 15 -2.58 25.92 2.81
N GLU A 16 -2.20 25.98 4.07
CA GLU A 16 -0.82 25.84 4.51
C GLU A 16 -0.60 24.51 5.22
N TRP A 17 0.61 23.97 5.07
CA TRP A 17 1.04 22.83 5.85
C TRP A 17 1.16 23.27 7.31
N ASN A 18 0.48 22.57 8.22
CA ASN A 18 0.48 22.95 9.62
C ASN A 18 1.92 22.85 10.18
N PRO A 19 2.53 23.96 10.66
CA PRO A 19 3.91 23.96 11.14
C PRO A 19 4.17 22.98 12.30
N ILE A 20 3.10 22.56 13.01
CA ILE A 20 3.21 21.55 14.07
C ILE A 20 3.84 20.25 13.57
N PHE A 21 3.67 19.89 12.30
CA PHE A 21 4.24 18.68 11.72
C PHE A 21 5.75 18.77 11.47
N SER A 22 6.36 19.96 11.57
CA SER A 22 7.81 20.13 11.52
C SER A 22 8.45 20.12 12.92
N THR A 23 7.64 20.04 13.99
CA THR A 23 8.13 19.96 15.37
C THR A 23 8.25 18.52 15.84
N ASP A 24 9.26 18.23 16.68
CA ASP A 24 9.35 16.94 17.36
C ASP A 24 8.37 16.94 18.54
N ARG A 25 7.40 16.04 18.53
CA ARG A 25 6.28 16.01 19.48
C ARG A 25 6.39 14.86 20.50
N ASP A 26 7.57 14.26 20.66
CA ASP A 26 7.84 13.09 21.52
C ASP A 26 6.74 12.02 21.38
N PHE A 27 6.41 11.67 20.13
CA PHE A 27 5.34 10.72 19.85
C PHE A 27 5.68 9.34 20.42
N ARG A 28 4.76 8.77 21.20
CA ARG A 28 4.88 7.41 21.74
C ARG A 28 3.89 6.50 21.05
N ASP A 29 4.40 5.36 20.60
CA ASP A 29 3.56 4.28 20.11
C ASP A 29 3.06 3.46 21.30
N TYR A 30 1.74 3.37 21.46
CA TYR A 30 1.11 2.65 22.58
C TYR A 30 0.88 1.16 22.28
N GLY A 31 1.46 0.65 21.18
CA GLY A 31 1.31 -0.73 20.76
C GLY A 31 0.04 -0.99 19.94
N SER A 32 -0.32 -2.26 19.80
CA SER A 32 -1.45 -2.70 18.97
C SER A 32 -2.79 -2.22 19.54
N TYR A 33 -3.58 -1.57 18.69
CA TYR A 33 -4.94 -1.16 19.00
C TYR A 33 -5.81 -2.34 19.43
N VAL A 34 -5.72 -3.46 18.72
CA VAL A 34 -6.54 -4.66 18.99
C VAL A 34 -6.17 -5.26 20.34
N GLU A 35 -4.88 -5.31 20.68
CA GLU A 35 -4.43 -5.81 21.99
C GLU A 35 -4.92 -4.91 23.13
N CYS A 36 -4.85 -3.58 22.98
CA CYS A 36 -5.32 -2.64 23.99
C CYS A 36 -6.84 -2.61 24.15
N THR A 37 -7.60 -2.92 23.10
CA THR A 37 -9.07 -2.91 23.12
C THR A 37 -9.68 -4.25 23.50
N ARG A 38 -8.87 -5.30 23.61
CA ARG A 38 -9.32 -6.64 23.99
C ARG A 38 -9.86 -6.64 25.43
N ARG A 39 -11.17 -6.89 25.56
CA ARG A 39 -11.79 -7.15 26.87
C ARG A 39 -11.56 -8.62 27.25
N PRO A 40 -11.23 -8.94 28.52
CA PRO A 40 -10.98 -10.32 28.95
C PRO A 40 -12.15 -11.28 28.66
N ASP A 41 -13.38 -10.76 28.61
CA ASP A 41 -14.60 -11.57 28.52
C ASP A 41 -15.21 -11.64 27.10
N ARG A 42 -14.53 -11.11 26.06
CA ARG A 42 -15.00 -11.20 24.67
C ARG A 42 -14.01 -11.98 23.81
N GLU A 43 -14.36 -13.22 23.50
CA GLU A 43 -13.85 -13.93 22.32
C GLU A 43 -14.40 -13.27 21.05
N GLY A 44 -13.92 -12.06 20.76
CA GLY A 44 -14.25 -11.35 19.53
C GLY A 44 -13.25 -11.66 18.42
N ASN A 45 -13.70 -11.66 17.16
CA ASN A 45 -12.81 -11.65 15.99
C ASN A 45 -12.03 -10.32 15.98
N ASN A 46 -10.70 -10.40 15.99
CA ASN A 46 -9.81 -9.24 15.97
C ASN A 46 -10.05 -8.31 14.77
N LEU A 47 -10.46 -8.87 13.63
CA LEU A 47 -10.87 -8.10 12.45
C LEU A 47 -12.09 -7.23 12.76
N GLY A 48 -13.11 -7.77 13.41
CA GLY A 48 -14.31 -7.02 13.80
C GLY A 48 -13.99 -5.89 14.76
N THR A 49 -13.12 -6.13 15.76
CA THR A 49 -12.64 -5.08 16.68
C THR A 49 -11.89 -3.97 15.92
N PHE A 50 -11.06 -4.33 14.96
CA PHE A 50 -10.32 -3.39 14.12
C PHE A 50 -11.25 -2.61 13.17
N LEU A 51 -12.30 -3.22 12.64
CA LEU A 51 -13.24 -2.60 11.72
C LEU A 51 -14.32 -1.76 12.41
N GLN A 52 -14.58 -2.02 13.69
CA GLN A 52 -15.60 -1.31 14.46
C GLN A 52 -15.28 0.20 14.52
N ASP A 53 -16.20 1.00 13.99
CA ASP A 53 -16.18 2.45 14.18
C ASP A 53 -16.99 2.79 15.44
N TYR A 54 -16.34 3.31 16.48
CA TYR A 54 -17.02 3.63 17.73
C TYR A 54 -17.89 4.88 17.61
N GLU A 55 -17.76 5.65 16.53
CA GLU A 55 -18.52 6.88 16.31
C GLU A 55 -19.87 6.64 15.61
N ASP A 56 -20.06 5.49 14.96
CA ASP A 56 -21.27 5.21 14.17
C ASP A 56 -22.05 4.01 14.70
N SER A 57 -23.35 4.22 14.97
CA SER A 57 -24.30 3.18 15.38
C SER A 57 -24.90 2.39 14.22
N VAL A 58 -24.53 2.74 12.98
CA VAL A 58 -25.08 2.18 11.75
C VAL A 58 -24.04 1.24 11.12
N PRO A 59 -24.42 0.02 10.71
CA PRO A 59 -23.54 -0.86 9.93
C PRO A 59 -22.99 -0.13 8.70
N SER A 60 -21.67 -0.15 8.56
CA SER A 60 -20.99 0.49 7.43
C SER A 60 -20.79 -0.54 6.34
N CYS A 61 -21.30 -0.28 5.12
CA CYS A 61 -21.07 -1.13 3.96
C CYS A 61 -19.57 -1.38 3.70
N LYS A 62 -18.72 -0.43 4.10
CA LYS A 62 -17.25 -0.56 4.02
C LYS A 62 -16.71 -1.70 4.88
N VAL A 63 -17.31 -1.90 6.05
CA VAL A 63 -16.93 -2.98 6.98
C VAL A 63 -17.37 -4.31 6.41
N GLU A 64 -18.61 -4.38 5.92
CA GLU A 64 -19.18 -5.60 5.33
C GLU A 64 -18.34 -6.10 4.14
N GLU A 65 -17.91 -5.21 3.24
CA GLU A 65 -17.06 -5.58 2.09
C GLU A 65 -15.70 -6.16 2.52
N VAL A 66 -15.09 -5.64 3.59
CA VAL A 66 -13.80 -6.15 4.09
C VAL A 66 -14.00 -7.47 4.85
N GLU A 67 -15.09 -7.61 5.61
CA GLU A 67 -15.43 -8.86 6.30
C GLU A 67 -15.75 -9.98 5.31
N GLU A 68 -16.53 -9.70 4.27
CA GLU A 68 -16.85 -10.65 3.20
C GLU A 68 -15.57 -11.10 2.48
N PHE A 69 -14.66 -10.18 2.18
CA PHE A 69 -13.37 -10.50 1.57
C PHE A 69 -12.51 -11.44 2.45
N CYS A 70 -12.60 -11.29 3.77
CA CYS A 70 -11.80 -12.06 4.74
C CYS A 70 -12.49 -13.32 5.29
N GLN A 71 -13.76 -13.58 4.95
CA GLN A 71 -14.61 -14.58 5.62
C GLN A 71 -14.04 -16.01 5.64
N ASP A 72 -13.30 -16.39 4.60
CA ASP A 72 -12.75 -17.74 4.45
C ASP A 72 -11.39 -17.93 5.14
N THR A 73 -10.83 -16.87 5.75
CA THR A 73 -9.49 -16.90 6.33
C THR A 73 -9.58 -16.78 7.85
N HIS A 74 -9.00 -17.77 8.53
CA HIS A 74 -8.90 -17.77 9.98
C HIS A 74 -7.54 -17.26 10.44
N LEU A 75 -7.54 -16.45 11.50
CA LEU A 75 -6.32 -15.91 12.12
C LEU A 75 -5.34 -17.02 12.55
N ASP A 76 -5.83 -18.21 12.86
CA ASP A 76 -4.99 -19.33 13.28
C ASP A 76 -4.07 -19.82 12.16
N VAL A 77 -4.45 -19.65 10.89
CA VAL A 77 -3.61 -19.94 9.73
C VAL A 77 -2.40 -19.00 9.67
N LEU A 78 -2.58 -17.73 10.03
CA LEU A 78 -1.48 -16.77 10.15
C LEU A 78 -0.48 -17.19 11.24
N LYS A 79 -0.96 -17.83 12.32
CA LYS A 79 -0.11 -18.27 13.44
C LYS A 79 0.59 -19.60 13.16
N SER A 80 -0.06 -20.50 12.42
CA SER A 80 0.52 -21.79 12.05
C SER A 80 1.51 -21.69 10.88
N GLY A 81 1.39 -20.67 10.02
CA GLY A 81 2.27 -20.46 8.88
C GLY A 81 2.15 -21.58 7.84
N ASP A 82 0.92 -21.96 7.49
CA ASP A 82 0.64 -23.01 6.52
C ASP A 82 -0.22 -22.46 5.36
N GLY A 83 0.08 -22.86 4.11
CA GLY A 83 -0.72 -22.56 2.92
C GLY A 83 -0.45 -21.21 2.24
N THR A 84 -1.50 -20.50 1.78
CA THR A 84 -1.37 -19.22 1.03
C THR A 84 -0.72 -18.08 1.82
N ALA A 85 -0.61 -18.24 3.15
CA ALA A 85 0.18 -17.36 4.01
C ALA A 85 1.67 -17.36 3.64
N ASP A 86 2.16 -18.41 2.96
CA ASP A 86 3.57 -18.60 2.60
C ASP A 86 4.01 -17.78 1.38
N ARG A 87 3.09 -17.18 0.62
CA ARG A 87 3.48 -16.31 -0.50
C ARG A 87 4.14 -15.05 0.03
N ARG A 88 5.39 -14.83 -0.35
CA ARG A 88 6.21 -13.70 0.06
C ARG A 88 5.97 -12.51 -0.87
N THR A 89 5.05 -11.63 -0.48
CA THR A 89 4.65 -10.48 -1.33
C THR A 89 4.67 -9.16 -0.59
N ALA A 90 5.12 -9.14 0.66
CA ALA A 90 5.33 -7.91 1.42
C ALA A 90 6.78 -7.44 1.40
N TRP A 91 6.97 -6.13 1.47
CA TRP A 91 8.26 -5.50 1.74
C TRP A 91 8.12 -4.56 2.93
N LEU A 92 9.06 -4.67 3.88
CA LEU A 92 9.16 -3.81 5.05
C LEU A 92 10.49 -3.05 5.00
N ASP A 93 10.44 -1.73 5.17
CA ASP A 93 11.62 -0.87 5.29
C ASP A 93 11.45 0.06 6.49
N ASP A 94 12.21 -0.23 7.55
CA ASP A 94 12.23 0.55 8.78
C ASP A 94 13.57 1.27 8.90
N ARG A 95 13.50 2.60 9.06
CA ARG A 95 14.69 3.46 9.16
C ARG A 95 14.55 4.48 10.28
N SER A 96 15.66 4.74 10.97
CA SER A 96 15.75 5.79 11.97
C SER A 96 16.14 7.12 11.34
N PHE A 97 15.47 8.18 11.77
CA PHE A 97 15.73 9.52 11.29
C PHE A 97 17.16 9.94 11.69
N PRO A 98 17.96 10.50 10.77
CA PRO A 98 19.33 10.87 11.04
C PRO A 98 19.36 12.04 12.04
N ARG A 99 19.76 11.76 13.28
CA ARG A 99 19.91 12.79 14.33
C ARG A 99 21.26 13.51 14.27
N LEU A 100 22.23 12.94 13.57
CA LEU A 100 23.59 13.47 13.38
C LEU A 100 23.90 13.54 11.89
N GLU A 101 24.65 14.57 11.47
CA GLU A 101 24.99 14.84 10.06
C GLU A 101 25.83 13.75 9.40
N THR A 102 26.41 12.82 10.18
CA THR A 102 27.36 11.81 9.70
C THR A 102 26.71 10.63 8.97
N ASN A 103 25.39 10.44 9.05
CA ASN A 103 24.68 9.37 8.34
C ASN A 103 23.34 9.85 7.79
N SER A 104 23.35 10.55 6.65
CA SER A 104 22.14 11.06 5.99
C SER A 104 21.12 9.97 5.62
N LYS A 105 21.53 8.70 5.53
CA LYS A 105 20.67 7.56 5.23
C LYS A 105 19.89 7.02 6.43
N GLY A 106 20.25 7.44 7.65
CA GLY A 106 19.72 6.85 8.88
C GLY A 106 20.25 5.44 9.15
N TYR A 107 19.83 4.84 10.27
CA TYR A 107 20.08 3.43 10.52
C TYR A 107 18.89 2.60 10.04
N VAL A 108 19.16 1.43 9.46
CA VAL A 108 18.14 0.56 8.85
C VAL A 108 17.98 -0.72 9.66
N ARG A 109 16.74 -1.18 9.84
CA ARG A 109 16.48 -2.57 10.25
C ARG A 109 16.54 -3.44 9.00
N LYS A 110 17.48 -4.39 8.96
CA LYS A 110 17.66 -5.29 7.81
C LYS A 110 16.71 -6.47 7.92
N TYR A 111 15.94 -6.72 6.86
CA TYR A 111 14.97 -7.81 6.76
C TYR A 111 15.24 -8.67 5.53
N GLN A 112 14.89 -9.95 5.60
CA GLN A 112 14.91 -10.86 4.45
C GLN A 112 13.64 -10.69 3.62
N ASN A 113 13.54 -9.55 2.93
CA ASN A 113 12.44 -9.29 2.00
C ASN A 113 12.53 -10.23 0.77
N PRO A 114 11.41 -10.56 0.12
CA PRO A 114 10.03 -10.24 0.51
C PRO A 114 9.56 -11.09 1.70
N LEU A 115 8.53 -10.65 2.41
CA LEU A 115 8.02 -11.27 3.63
C LEU A 115 6.70 -11.98 3.38
N THR A 116 6.48 -13.09 4.09
CA THR A 116 5.15 -13.69 4.25
C THR A 116 4.28 -12.85 5.19
N ALA A 117 2.95 -13.06 5.17
CA ALA A 117 2.05 -12.38 6.10
C ALA A 117 2.39 -12.68 7.57
N THR A 118 2.75 -13.93 7.88
CA THR A 118 3.17 -14.36 9.22
C THR A 118 4.44 -13.64 9.65
N LYS A 119 5.47 -13.60 8.78
CA LYS A 119 6.73 -12.95 9.12
C LYS A 119 6.56 -11.44 9.26
N LEU A 120 5.76 -10.82 8.39
CA LEU A 120 5.40 -9.41 8.52
C LEU A 120 4.74 -9.13 9.87
N CYS A 121 3.74 -9.93 10.27
CA CYS A 121 3.07 -9.78 11.56
C CYS A 121 4.05 -9.90 12.73
N GLN A 122 4.94 -10.89 12.72
CA GLN A 122 5.97 -11.05 13.76
C GLN A 122 6.88 -9.83 13.88
N LEU A 123 7.39 -9.32 12.75
CA LEU A 123 8.28 -8.15 12.73
C LEU A 123 7.57 -6.87 13.15
N LEU A 124 6.30 -6.69 12.75
CA LEU A 124 5.52 -5.51 13.13
C LEU A 124 5.13 -5.49 14.62
N LYS A 125 5.14 -6.64 15.30
CA LYS A 125 4.97 -6.73 16.76
C LYS A 125 6.20 -6.31 17.55
N GLU A 126 7.38 -6.25 16.93
CA GLU A 126 8.56 -5.72 17.59
C GLU A 126 8.38 -4.23 17.90
N PRO A 127 8.85 -3.75 19.07
CA PRO A 127 8.76 -2.34 19.42
C PRO A 127 9.31 -1.44 18.31
N ARG A 128 8.45 -0.53 17.84
CA ARG A 128 8.80 0.46 16.81
C ARG A 128 9.89 1.42 17.28
N PHE A 129 9.83 1.79 18.56
CA PHE A 129 10.75 2.73 19.21
C PHE A 129 11.34 2.12 20.47
N ASN A 130 12.57 2.51 20.81
CA ASN A 130 13.26 2.12 22.05
C ASN A 130 13.34 0.59 22.23
N ASN A 131 13.57 -0.15 21.13
CA ASN A 131 13.71 -1.60 21.14
C ASN A 131 14.98 -2.08 21.89
N GLY A 132 15.99 -1.21 22.02
CA GLY A 132 17.25 -1.49 22.73
C GLY A 132 18.29 -2.20 21.86
N GLU A 133 17.86 -3.12 21.00
CA GLU A 133 18.73 -3.87 20.09
C GLU A 133 18.66 -3.33 18.64
N LEU A 134 17.45 -2.97 18.21
CA LEU A 134 17.19 -2.47 16.86
C LEU A 134 17.06 -0.94 16.82
N PRO A 135 17.48 -0.29 15.71
CA PRO A 135 17.22 1.13 15.49
C PRO A 135 15.73 1.50 15.58
N ASP A 136 15.43 2.73 15.95
CA ASP A 136 14.05 3.25 15.88
C ASP A 136 13.52 3.23 14.44
N ALA A 137 12.27 2.83 14.26
CA ALA A 137 11.58 2.85 12.97
C ALA A 137 10.80 4.17 12.81
N ASP A 138 11.54 5.29 12.81
CA ASP A 138 10.97 6.63 12.61
C ASP A 138 10.18 6.70 11.30
N ARG A 139 10.79 6.24 10.19
CA ARG A 139 10.12 5.99 8.91
C ARG A 139 9.90 4.50 8.74
N ARG A 140 8.64 4.09 8.58
CA ARG A 140 8.23 2.71 8.27
C ARG A 140 7.51 2.67 6.94
N LEU A 141 7.98 1.89 5.99
CA LEU A 141 7.26 1.60 4.75
C LEU A 141 6.83 0.15 4.72
N ILE A 142 5.57 -0.07 4.37
CA ILE A 142 4.98 -1.39 4.21
C ILE A 142 4.36 -1.43 2.82
N TYR A 143 4.93 -2.25 1.95
CA TYR A 143 4.39 -2.55 0.63
C TYR A 143 3.84 -3.97 0.65
N ILE A 144 2.67 -4.21 0.06
CA ILE A 144 2.11 -5.53 -0.16
C ILE A 144 1.64 -5.63 -1.61
N ALA A 145 2.27 -6.50 -2.39
CA ALA A 145 1.72 -6.92 -3.67
C ALA A 145 0.55 -7.87 -3.44
N ASN A 146 -0.53 -7.69 -4.20
CA ASN A 146 -1.70 -8.56 -4.20
C ASN A 146 -2.31 -8.74 -2.80
N LEU A 147 -2.81 -7.64 -2.23
CA LEU A 147 -3.36 -7.62 -0.87
C LEU A 147 -4.39 -8.74 -0.71
N ASN A 148 -4.19 -9.57 0.31
CA ASN A 148 -5.03 -10.73 0.58
C ASN A 148 -5.41 -10.78 2.08
N PRO A 149 -6.37 -11.63 2.46
CA PRO A 149 -6.85 -11.68 3.84
C PRO A 149 -5.75 -11.89 4.90
N HIS A 150 -4.72 -12.69 4.62
CA HIS A 150 -3.64 -12.95 5.59
C HIS A 150 -2.83 -11.69 5.90
N TYR A 151 -2.53 -10.88 4.88
CA TYR A 151 -1.89 -9.58 5.08
C TYR A 151 -2.82 -8.59 5.78
N ILE A 152 -4.11 -8.57 5.44
CA ILE A 152 -5.10 -7.75 6.17
C ILE A 152 -5.06 -8.11 7.66
N PHE A 153 -5.12 -9.39 8.01
CA PHE A 153 -4.98 -9.85 9.39
C PHE A 153 -3.67 -9.38 10.02
N ALA A 154 -2.52 -9.60 9.37
CA ALA A 154 -1.23 -9.15 9.87
C ALA A 154 -1.19 -7.64 10.20
N LEU A 155 -1.77 -6.81 9.33
CA LEU A 155 -1.86 -5.37 9.56
C LEU A 155 -2.86 -5.03 10.68
N THR A 156 -4.02 -5.68 10.73
CA THR A 156 -5.03 -5.44 11.78
C THR A 156 -4.52 -5.79 13.18
N GLU A 157 -3.73 -6.86 13.32
CA GLU A 157 -3.16 -7.30 14.59
C GLU A 157 -2.10 -6.35 15.14
N THR A 158 -1.48 -5.54 14.28
CA THR A 158 -0.27 -4.78 14.61
C THR A 158 -0.45 -3.27 14.47
N ALA A 159 -1.58 -2.81 13.95
CA ALA A 159 -1.87 -1.40 13.76
C ALA A 159 -1.96 -0.65 15.10
N SER A 160 -1.21 0.45 15.20
CA SER A 160 -1.32 1.38 16.32
C SER A 160 -2.59 2.21 16.22
N PHE A 161 -3.10 2.72 17.35
CA PHE A 161 -4.32 3.55 17.43
C PHE A 161 -4.43 4.63 16.35
N HIS A 162 -3.35 5.38 16.12
CA HIS A 162 -3.30 6.48 15.15
C HIS A 162 -3.36 6.03 13.68
N GLN A 163 -3.11 4.75 13.41
CA GLN A 163 -3.08 4.15 12.07
C GLN A 163 -4.41 3.51 11.70
N VAL A 164 -5.20 3.05 12.68
CA VAL A 164 -6.42 2.25 12.47
C VAL A 164 -7.37 2.87 11.45
N SER A 165 -7.77 4.13 11.66
CA SER A 165 -8.72 4.81 10.76
C SER A 165 -8.18 4.94 9.33
N VAL A 166 -6.89 5.29 9.19
CA VAL A 166 -6.20 5.41 7.90
C VAL A 166 -6.13 4.07 7.18
N LEU A 167 -5.73 3.04 7.91
CA LEU A 167 -5.49 1.72 7.35
C LEU A 167 -6.81 1.04 6.97
N ARG A 168 -7.85 1.18 7.80
CA ARG A 168 -9.22 0.72 7.50
C ARG A 168 -9.73 1.34 6.19
N ASP A 169 -9.63 2.66 6.07
CA ASP A 169 -10.06 3.40 4.87
C ASP A 169 -9.24 2.97 3.63
N ALA A 170 -7.93 2.78 3.77
CA ALA A 170 -7.06 2.35 2.67
C ALA A 170 -7.32 0.91 2.21
N ILE A 171 -7.54 -0.03 3.13
CA ILE A 171 -7.88 -1.43 2.80
C ILE A 171 -9.21 -1.47 2.04
N TRP A 172 -10.24 -0.82 2.59
CA TRP A 172 -11.55 -0.78 1.93
C TRP A 172 -11.47 -0.16 0.53
N LYS A 173 -10.86 1.02 0.39
CA LYS A 173 -10.71 1.69 -0.91
C LYS A 173 -9.93 0.86 -1.90
N HIS A 174 -8.92 0.12 -1.43
CA HIS A 174 -8.18 -0.79 -2.28
C HIS A 174 -9.10 -1.89 -2.81
N LEU A 175 -9.79 -2.61 -1.93
CA LEU A 175 -10.69 -3.70 -2.31
C LEU A 175 -11.84 -3.23 -3.21
N ALA A 176 -12.40 -2.07 -2.93
CA ALA A 176 -13.56 -1.50 -3.64
C ALA A 176 -13.20 -0.63 -4.86
N LEU A 177 -11.93 -0.65 -5.33
CA LEU A 177 -11.44 0.12 -6.49
C LEU A 177 -11.79 1.62 -6.42
N GLN A 178 -11.76 2.20 -5.22
CA GLN A 178 -12.14 3.59 -5.01
C GLN A 178 -11.02 4.54 -5.42
N THR A 179 -11.35 5.54 -6.24
CA THR A 179 -10.41 6.62 -6.60
C THR A 179 -10.40 7.70 -5.54
N SER A 180 -9.22 8.13 -5.10
CA SER A 180 -9.07 9.22 -4.14
C SER A 180 -7.65 9.77 -4.12
N ILE A 181 -7.52 11.09 -4.19
CA ILE A 181 -6.25 11.80 -3.93
C ILE A 181 -6.58 12.87 -2.90
N ARG A 182 -5.99 12.77 -1.70
CA ARG A 182 -6.40 13.62 -0.58
C ARG A 182 -5.26 13.90 0.38
N VAL A 183 -5.30 15.10 0.97
CA VAL A 183 -4.56 15.46 2.18
C VAL A 183 -5.57 15.68 3.29
N LYS A 184 -5.45 14.94 4.40
CA LYS A 184 -6.27 15.13 5.60
C LYS A 184 -5.36 15.64 6.73
N VAL A 185 -5.74 16.77 7.31
CA VAL A 185 -5.12 17.34 8.50
C VAL A 185 -6.23 17.47 9.54
N PRO A 186 -6.40 16.47 10.43
CA PRO A 186 -7.44 16.50 11.43
C PRO A 186 -7.32 17.73 12.32
N SER A 187 -8.45 18.31 12.70
CA SER A 187 -8.53 19.34 13.73
C SER A 187 -8.78 18.67 15.08
N GLY A 188 -7.71 18.40 15.83
CA GLY A 188 -7.79 17.73 17.14
C GLY A 188 -6.66 18.12 18.09
N LYS A 189 -6.65 17.50 19.28
CA LYS A 189 -5.59 17.74 20.28
C LYS A 189 -4.24 17.13 19.87
N TYR A 190 -4.27 16.03 19.11
CA TYR A 190 -3.07 15.39 18.57
C TYR A 190 -3.25 15.12 17.08
N ASN A 191 -2.69 15.99 16.26
CA ASN A 191 -2.90 15.96 14.81
C ASN A 191 -2.00 14.91 14.18
N ILE A 192 -2.58 13.98 13.43
CA ILE A 192 -1.87 13.01 12.58
C ILE A 192 -2.19 13.39 11.15
N PHE A 193 -1.19 13.81 10.37
CA PHE A 193 -1.43 14.10 8.96
C PHE A 193 -1.70 12.79 8.20
N GLN A 194 -2.43 12.89 7.09
CA GLN A 194 -2.68 11.77 6.19
C GLN A 194 -2.55 12.26 4.74
N LEU A 195 -1.75 11.56 3.94
CA LEU A 195 -1.61 11.74 2.50
C LEU A 195 -2.11 10.47 1.83
N GLU A 196 -3.02 10.60 0.87
CA GLU A 196 -3.73 9.47 0.28
C GLU A 196 -3.68 9.56 -1.24
N PHE A 197 -3.32 8.44 -1.88
CA PHE A 197 -3.36 8.24 -3.32
C PHE A 197 -3.93 6.86 -3.61
N GLN A 198 -5.08 6.81 -4.28
CA GLN A 198 -5.84 5.61 -4.58
C GLN A 198 -6.28 5.74 -6.03
N ILE A 199 -5.76 4.89 -6.92
CA ILE A 199 -6.10 4.95 -8.34
C ILE A 199 -6.38 3.55 -8.90
N PRO A 200 -7.62 3.31 -9.36
CA PRO A 200 -7.92 2.17 -10.19
C PRO A 200 -7.44 2.41 -11.61
N TYR A 201 -7.03 1.36 -12.28
CA TYR A 201 -6.65 1.37 -13.69
C TYR A 201 -6.93 0.02 -14.34
N PHE A 202 -6.82 0.00 -15.66
CA PHE A 202 -6.96 -1.21 -16.45
C PHE A 202 -5.63 -1.56 -17.11
N ALA A 203 -5.16 -2.78 -16.85
CA ALA A 203 -3.93 -3.31 -17.42
C ALA A 203 -4.27 -4.18 -18.66
N LEU A 204 -3.70 -3.85 -19.82
CA LEU A 204 -3.88 -4.66 -21.04
C LEU A 204 -2.90 -5.82 -21.05
N ARG A 205 -3.37 -7.05 -21.17
CA ARG A 205 -2.52 -8.25 -21.17
C ARG A 205 -2.86 -9.21 -22.31
N ILE A 206 -1.93 -10.11 -22.61
CA ILE A 206 -2.02 -11.08 -23.69
C ILE A 206 -1.93 -12.50 -23.11
N LEU A 207 -2.90 -13.35 -23.46
CA LEU A 207 -2.93 -14.78 -23.21
C LEU A 207 -2.33 -15.57 -24.41
N PRO A 208 -1.79 -16.79 -24.18
CA PRO A 208 -1.65 -17.40 -22.86
C PRO A 208 -0.57 -16.70 -22.04
N PHE A 209 -0.86 -16.55 -20.77
CA PHE A 209 0.14 -16.32 -19.74
C PHE A 209 1.31 -17.30 -19.92
N PRO A 210 2.59 -16.87 -19.80
CA PRO A 210 3.75 -17.76 -19.82
C PRO A 210 3.52 -19.04 -19.00
N ALA A 211 4.03 -20.18 -19.49
CA ALA A 211 3.89 -21.46 -18.80
C ALA A 211 4.49 -21.37 -17.38
N GLY A 212 3.65 -21.47 -16.35
CA GLY A 212 4.03 -21.24 -14.96
C GLY A 212 3.05 -20.35 -14.17
N HIS A 213 2.13 -19.65 -14.85
CA HIS A 213 1.20 -18.77 -14.15
C HIS A 213 0.26 -19.51 -13.16
N PRO A 214 0.21 -19.07 -11.88
CA PRO A 214 -0.60 -19.70 -10.84
C PRO A 214 -2.12 -19.64 -11.06
N GLN A 215 -2.60 -18.85 -12.04
CA GLN A 215 -4.04 -18.76 -12.33
C GLN A 215 -4.65 -20.04 -12.91
N ARG A 216 -3.85 -21.08 -13.21
CA ARG A 216 -4.41 -22.35 -13.71
C ARG A 216 -5.15 -23.19 -12.66
N THR A 217 -5.11 -22.86 -11.38
CA THR A 217 -5.68 -23.72 -10.32
C THR A 217 -6.17 -22.95 -9.08
N VAL A 218 -7.12 -22.03 -9.23
CA VAL A 218 -8.06 -21.76 -8.11
C VAL A 218 -9.48 -21.82 -8.64
N PRO A 219 -10.11 -23.01 -8.65
CA PRO A 219 -11.54 -23.11 -8.87
C PRO A 219 -12.26 -22.58 -7.62
N ASN A 220 -13.22 -21.67 -7.81
CA ASN A 220 -14.21 -21.22 -6.82
C ASN A 220 -13.88 -20.08 -5.85
N LYS A 221 -13.13 -19.05 -6.24
CA LYS A 221 -13.22 -17.75 -5.54
C LYS A 221 -13.39 -16.66 -6.58
N THR A 222 -14.36 -15.79 -6.39
CA THR A 222 -14.52 -14.54 -7.16
C THR A 222 -13.13 -13.95 -7.41
N PRO A 223 -12.70 -13.70 -8.66
CA PRO A 223 -11.44 -13.02 -8.83
C PRO A 223 -11.62 -11.64 -8.15
N PRO A 224 -10.71 -11.21 -7.26
CA PRO A 224 -10.87 -9.92 -6.56
C PRO A 224 -10.92 -8.73 -7.54
N ARG A 225 -10.55 -8.97 -8.80
CA ARG A 225 -10.50 -8.02 -9.90
C ARG A 225 -11.06 -8.63 -11.17
N GLN A 226 -11.84 -7.86 -11.92
CA GLN A 226 -12.50 -8.37 -13.13
C GLN A 226 -11.51 -8.51 -14.30
N TRP A 227 -11.49 -9.69 -14.92
CA TRP A 227 -10.89 -9.89 -16.24
C TRP A 227 -11.96 -9.74 -17.33
N THR A 228 -11.70 -8.86 -18.29
CA THR A 228 -12.55 -8.69 -19.47
C THR A 228 -11.82 -9.23 -20.70
N ASP A 229 -12.40 -10.26 -21.33
CA ASP A 229 -11.88 -10.78 -22.59
C ASP A 229 -12.06 -9.75 -23.72
N LEU A 230 -10.94 -9.42 -24.38
CA LEU A 230 -10.90 -8.50 -25.52
C LEU A 230 -10.59 -9.24 -26.83
N SER A 231 -10.79 -10.56 -26.88
CA SER A 231 -10.56 -11.36 -28.10
C SER A 231 -11.35 -10.88 -29.31
N PHE A 232 -12.51 -10.24 -29.09
CA PHE A 232 -13.31 -9.64 -30.17
C PHE A 232 -12.57 -8.55 -30.96
N LEU A 233 -11.48 -8.00 -30.41
CA LEU A 233 -10.62 -7.01 -31.08
C LEU A 233 -9.61 -7.63 -32.07
N ASN A 234 -9.48 -8.96 -32.14
CA ASN A 234 -8.51 -9.66 -33.00
C ASN A 234 -9.18 -10.35 -34.21
N ARG A 235 -9.23 -9.66 -35.35
CA ARG A 235 -9.83 -10.20 -36.59
C ARG A 235 -8.85 -10.98 -37.49
N GLN A 236 -7.55 -10.72 -37.40
CA GLN A 236 -6.55 -11.21 -38.37
C GLN A 236 -5.99 -12.63 -38.13
N ILE A 237 -6.38 -13.34 -37.06
CA ILE A 237 -5.78 -14.63 -36.67
C ILE A 237 -6.78 -15.79 -36.87
N LEU A 238 -7.42 -15.85 -38.04
CA LEU A 238 -8.15 -17.06 -38.46
C LEU A 238 -7.23 -18.12 -39.08
N ASN A 239 -6.00 -17.74 -39.51
CA ASN A 239 -5.15 -18.60 -40.33
C ASN A 239 -3.77 -18.95 -39.73
N SER A 240 -3.44 -18.54 -38.51
CA SER A 240 -2.14 -18.85 -37.88
C SER A 240 -2.32 -19.57 -36.53
N GLN A 241 -1.67 -20.72 -36.40
CA GLN A 241 -1.52 -21.45 -35.15
C GLN A 241 -0.87 -20.53 -34.10
N GLY A 242 -1.62 -20.17 -33.06
CA GLY A 242 -1.18 -19.29 -31.97
C GLY A 242 -2.10 -18.09 -31.74
N LYS A 243 -3.33 -18.34 -31.24
CA LYS A 243 -4.27 -17.28 -30.86
C LYS A 243 -3.73 -16.51 -29.66
N LYS A 244 -3.15 -15.32 -29.88
CA LYS A 244 -2.92 -14.34 -28.81
C LYS A 244 -4.29 -13.77 -28.40
N GLN A 245 -4.72 -13.99 -27.16
CA GLN A 245 -5.99 -13.50 -26.65
C GLN A 245 -5.72 -12.25 -25.80
N TYR A 246 -6.18 -11.08 -26.24
CA TYR A 246 -6.05 -9.88 -25.41
C TYR A 246 -7.13 -9.90 -24.34
N GLY A 247 -6.82 -9.35 -23.18
CA GLY A 247 -7.85 -8.96 -22.23
C GLY A 247 -7.36 -7.87 -21.31
N MET A 248 -8.31 -7.37 -20.54
CA MET A 248 -8.17 -6.21 -19.69
C MET A 248 -8.37 -6.66 -18.24
N TYR A 249 -7.45 -6.29 -17.37
CA TYR A 249 -7.49 -6.64 -15.96
C TYR A 249 -7.70 -5.38 -15.12
N GLU A 250 -8.66 -5.40 -14.20
CA GLU A 250 -8.80 -4.35 -13.18
C GLU A 250 -7.65 -4.40 -12.19
N ALA A 251 -7.08 -3.25 -11.88
CA ALA A 251 -5.97 -3.14 -10.95
C ALA A 251 -6.09 -1.86 -10.13
N GLN A 252 -5.56 -1.89 -8.91
CA GLN A 252 -5.53 -0.75 -8.00
C GLN A 252 -4.11 -0.52 -7.51
N ILE A 253 -3.72 0.75 -7.50
CA ILE A 253 -2.58 1.25 -6.73
C ILE A 253 -3.12 2.08 -5.56
N SER A 254 -2.71 1.71 -4.36
CA SER A 254 -3.10 2.37 -3.12
C SER A 254 -1.84 2.76 -2.36
N LEU A 255 -1.75 4.02 -1.95
CA LEU A 255 -0.74 4.56 -1.05
C LEU A 255 -1.45 5.41 0.00
N VAL A 256 -1.13 5.17 1.26
CA VAL A 256 -1.46 6.10 2.33
C VAL A 256 -0.25 6.31 3.22
N ILE A 257 0.04 7.57 3.54
CA ILE A 257 1.10 7.97 4.46
C ILE A 257 0.44 8.70 5.61
N CYS A 258 0.75 8.30 6.84
CA CYS A 258 0.32 9.03 8.01
C CYS A 258 1.41 9.12 9.07
N GLY A 259 1.36 10.18 9.87
CA GLY A 259 2.36 10.36 10.90
C GLY A 259 2.09 11.57 11.79
N PRO A 260 2.74 11.61 12.96
CA PRO A 260 2.75 12.78 13.79
C PRO A 260 3.58 13.94 13.22
N ASP A 261 4.65 13.68 12.48
CA ASP A 261 5.58 14.72 12.05
C ASP A 261 6.43 14.27 10.85
N GLU A 262 7.21 15.19 10.28
CA GLU A 262 8.05 14.92 9.10
C GLU A 262 9.18 13.92 9.38
N LYS A 263 9.51 13.66 10.66
CA LYS A 263 10.54 12.69 11.04
C LYS A 263 9.96 11.31 11.27
N ARG A 264 8.74 11.24 11.81
CA ARG A 264 8.06 9.99 12.19
C ARG A 264 6.79 9.81 11.41
N TRP A 265 6.79 8.82 10.53
CA TRP A 265 5.63 8.50 9.70
C TRP A 265 5.66 7.07 9.20
N VAL A 266 4.51 6.57 8.80
CA VAL A 266 4.33 5.25 8.20
C VAL A 266 3.67 5.39 6.84
N GLY A 267 4.16 4.64 5.86
CA GLY A 267 3.55 4.49 4.54
C GLY A 267 3.04 3.07 4.35
N TYR A 268 1.79 2.93 3.93
CA TYR A 268 1.21 1.65 3.48
C TYR A 268 0.94 1.74 1.99
N ALA A 269 1.41 0.76 1.24
CA ALA A 269 1.15 0.63 -0.18
C ALA A 269 0.60 -0.75 -0.52
N PHE A 270 -0.49 -0.78 -1.29
CA PHE A 270 -1.12 -2.00 -1.80
C PHE A 270 -1.21 -1.90 -3.32
N VAL A 271 -0.66 -2.88 -4.02
CA VAL A 271 -0.59 -2.86 -5.49
C VAL A 271 -1.00 -4.20 -6.05
N ASP A 272 -1.96 -4.19 -6.97
CA ASP A 272 -2.32 -5.39 -7.74
C ASP A 272 -1.23 -5.69 -8.78
N ARG A 273 -0.68 -6.90 -8.69
CA ARG A 273 0.33 -7.47 -9.60
C ARG A 273 -0.04 -8.86 -10.13
N TYR A 274 -1.26 -9.35 -9.90
CA TYR A 274 -1.70 -10.71 -10.32
C TYR A 274 -1.47 -11.03 -11.80
N PHE A 275 -1.39 -10.00 -12.63
CA PHE A 275 -1.23 -10.08 -14.07
C PHE A 275 0.22 -9.97 -14.55
N ASN A 276 1.15 -9.64 -13.66
CA ASN A 276 2.58 -9.70 -13.89
C ASN A 276 3.04 -11.11 -13.50
N GLY A 277 3.77 -11.80 -14.37
CA GLY A 277 4.01 -13.24 -14.27
C GLY A 277 5.06 -13.67 -13.25
N GLU A 278 5.63 -12.74 -12.51
CA GLU A 278 6.76 -12.95 -11.61
C GLU A 278 6.35 -12.50 -10.19
N ASP A 279 6.44 -13.45 -9.24
CA ASP A 279 6.33 -13.13 -7.82
C ASP A 279 7.60 -12.39 -7.38
N LEU A 280 7.55 -11.62 -6.30
CA LEU A 280 8.74 -10.97 -5.75
C LEU A 280 9.76 -12.02 -5.27
N GLU A 281 11.03 -11.80 -5.59
CA GLU A 281 12.14 -12.68 -5.21
C GLU A 281 13.09 -11.98 -4.23
N GLU A 282 13.92 -12.74 -3.50
CA GLU A 282 14.88 -12.17 -2.55
C GLU A 282 15.90 -11.26 -3.23
N ASP A 283 16.31 -11.62 -4.46
CA ASP A 283 17.29 -10.88 -5.25
C ASP A 283 16.75 -9.52 -5.73
N ASP A 284 15.43 -9.27 -5.63
CA ASP A 284 14.82 -7.96 -5.85
C ASP A 284 15.12 -6.95 -4.71
N PHE A 285 15.67 -7.43 -3.59
CA PHE A 285 15.89 -6.64 -2.38
C PHE A 285 17.35 -6.69 -1.89
N SER A 286 18.07 -5.59 -2.07
CA SER A 286 19.43 -5.38 -1.59
C SER A 286 19.55 -4.17 -0.67
N TYR A 287 20.29 -4.31 0.42
CA TYR A 287 20.74 -3.18 1.23
C TYR A 287 22.10 -2.63 0.77
N ASP A 288 22.76 -3.34 -0.14
CA ASP A 288 24.08 -3.02 -0.66
C ASP A 288 23.92 -2.57 -2.12
N GLY A 289 24.11 -1.27 -2.37
CA GLY A 289 23.90 -0.66 -3.68
C GLY A 289 22.53 0.02 -3.83
N VAL A 290 22.05 0.11 -5.07
CA VAL A 290 20.77 0.74 -5.42
C VAL A 290 19.64 -0.25 -5.19
N GLN A 291 18.67 0.13 -4.37
CA GLN A 291 17.44 -0.63 -4.17
C GLN A 291 16.28 0.13 -4.79
N GLU A 292 15.63 -0.42 -5.82
CA GLU A 292 14.42 0.23 -6.33
C GLU A 292 13.30 0.16 -5.30
N ASP A 293 12.63 1.29 -5.06
CA ASP A 293 11.51 1.39 -4.12
C ASP A 293 10.25 0.72 -4.72
N PRO A 294 9.80 -0.43 -4.17
CA PRO A 294 8.63 -1.16 -4.70
C PRO A 294 7.34 -0.35 -4.61
N ILE A 295 7.28 0.70 -3.79
CA ILE A 295 6.12 1.61 -3.73
C ILE A 295 6.11 2.54 -4.94
N ALA A 296 7.27 2.93 -5.46
CA ALA A 296 7.40 3.79 -6.64
C ALA A 296 7.24 3.02 -7.94
N THR A 297 7.71 1.78 -7.99
CA THR A 297 7.84 1.01 -9.24
C THR A 297 6.94 -0.21 -9.29
N ASP A 298 6.71 -0.74 -10.48
CA ASP A 298 6.26 -2.12 -10.66
C ASP A 298 7.36 -3.05 -11.21
N PHE A 299 8.62 -2.60 -11.21
CA PHE A 299 9.83 -3.29 -11.69
C PHE A 299 9.82 -3.65 -13.20
N GLU A 300 8.76 -3.31 -13.93
CA GLU A 300 8.54 -3.78 -15.31
C GLU A 300 8.29 -2.62 -16.28
N VAL A 301 7.69 -1.53 -15.81
CA VAL A 301 7.29 -0.42 -16.65
C VAL A 301 8.39 0.61 -16.72
N ASP A 302 9.10 0.65 -17.84
CA ASP A 302 10.00 1.75 -18.18
C ASP A 302 9.21 3.06 -18.33
N THR A 303 9.25 3.88 -17.28
CA THR A 303 8.59 5.19 -17.23
C THR A 303 9.49 6.32 -17.73
N ASN A 304 10.74 6.05 -18.14
CA ASN A 304 11.81 7.03 -18.35
C ASN A 304 12.09 7.94 -17.13
N LEU A 305 11.55 7.62 -15.95
CA LEU A 305 11.77 8.37 -14.72
C LEU A 305 12.99 7.81 -13.97
N PRO A 306 13.73 8.64 -13.20
CA PRO A 306 14.94 8.22 -12.50
C PRO A 306 14.63 7.30 -11.32
N ILE A 307 15.24 6.12 -11.26
CA ILE A 307 15.06 5.13 -10.19
C ILE A 307 15.02 5.80 -8.80
N ILE A 308 13.94 5.55 -8.05
CA ILE A 308 13.84 5.95 -6.65
C ILE A 308 14.57 4.89 -5.82
N ASP A 309 15.76 5.24 -5.34
CA ASP A 309 16.57 4.38 -4.50
C ASP A 309 16.05 4.39 -3.05
N ALA A 310 15.44 3.30 -2.61
CA ALA A 310 14.99 3.11 -1.23
C ALA A 310 16.15 3.18 -0.23
N ASN A 311 17.38 2.86 -0.64
CA ASN A 311 18.58 3.00 0.19
C ASN A 311 19.03 4.46 0.37
N LEU A 312 18.41 5.42 -0.34
CA LEU A 312 18.57 6.86 -0.20
C LEU A 312 17.23 7.50 0.21
N PRO A 313 16.79 7.31 1.46
CA PRO A 313 15.42 7.62 1.85
C PRO A 313 15.10 9.11 1.73
N LYS A 314 13.94 9.41 1.14
CA LYS A 314 13.31 10.74 1.26
C LYS A 314 12.61 10.82 2.61
N TRP A 315 13.13 11.68 3.47
CA TRP A 315 12.59 11.84 4.82
C TRP A 315 11.31 12.66 4.85
N ASN A 316 11.21 13.71 4.02
CA ASN A 316 10.01 14.52 3.98
C ASN A 316 8.85 13.68 3.39
N PRO A 317 7.76 13.43 4.15
CA PRO A 317 6.67 12.58 3.68
C PRO A 317 5.93 13.18 2.48
N ARG A 318 5.94 14.51 2.32
CA ARG A 318 5.30 15.19 1.18
C ARG A 318 6.12 15.01 -0.09
N GLU A 319 7.43 15.17 -0.02
CA GLU A 319 8.32 14.91 -1.16
C GLU A 319 8.26 13.45 -1.57
N TYR A 320 8.31 12.53 -0.59
CA TYR A 320 8.16 11.11 -0.85
C TYR A 320 6.82 10.82 -1.54
N PHE A 321 5.71 11.30 -0.98
CA PHE A 321 4.37 11.14 -1.56
C PHE A 321 4.28 11.64 -3.02
N LEU A 322 4.77 12.86 -3.29
CA LEU A 322 4.71 13.45 -4.62
C LEU A 322 5.52 12.65 -5.63
N ASN A 323 6.70 12.16 -5.24
CA ASN A 323 7.51 11.30 -6.09
C ASN A 323 6.75 10.01 -6.42
N ILE A 324 6.15 9.33 -5.44
CA ILE A 324 5.38 8.11 -5.72
C ILE A 324 4.20 8.40 -6.64
N VAL A 325 3.47 9.49 -6.41
CA VAL A 325 2.34 9.88 -7.27
C VAL A 325 2.80 10.11 -8.71
N GLU A 326 3.92 10.81 -8.93
CA GLU A 326 4.46 11.02 -10.28
C GLU A 326 4.75 9.69 -10.99
N PHE A 327 5.46 8.78 -10.33
CA PHE A 327 5.81 7.48 -10.88
C PHE A 327 4.58 6.62 -11.20
N ARG A 328 3.66 6.49 -10.25
CA ARG A 328 2.46 5.65 -10.40
C ARG A 328 1.48 6.24 -11.41
N MET A 329 1.38 7.56 -11.50
CA MET A 329 0.58 8.21 -12.55
C MET A 329 1.18 7.99 -13.94
N ALA A 330 2.51 8.00 -14.08
CA ALA A 330 3.17 7.67 -15.34
C ALA A 330 2.91 6.22 -15.76
N GLN A 331 2.97 5.28 -14.80
CA GLN A 331 2.61 3.87 -15.02
C GLN A 331 1.15 3.73 -15.50
N VAL A 332 0.19 4.33 -14.77
CA VAL A 332 -1.24 4.30 -15.12
C VAL A 332 -1.50 4.91 -16.49
N LEU A 333 -0.86 6.04 -16.80
CA LEU A 333 -0.99 6.70 -18.10
C LEU A 333 -0.50 5.77 -19.23
N LYS A 334 0.64 5.11 -19.04
CA LYS A 334 1.20 4.19 -20.05
C LYS A 334 0.31 2.97 -20.30
N GLU A 335 -0.24 2.36 -19.25
CA GLU A 335 -1.22 1.27 -19.36
C GLU A 335 -2.47 1.73 -20.11
N TRP A 336 -3.01 2.90 -19.74
CA TRP A 336 -4.18 3.47 -20.38
C TRP A 336 -3.94 3.80 -21.86
N GLU A 337 -2.82 4.43 -22.20
CA GLU A 337 -2.45 4.70 -23.59
C GLU A 337 -2.32 3.42 -24.41
N GLY A 338 -1.72 2.37 -23.83
CA GLY A 338 -1.59 1.06 -24.45
C GLY A 338 -2.94 0.45 -24.79
N LEU A 339 -3.87 0.45 -23.82
CA LEU A 339 -5.23 -0.03 -23.99
C LEU A 339 -5.99 0.76 -25.07
N VAL A 340 -6.01 2.09 -24.97
CA VAL A 340 -6.72 2.96 -25.92
C VAL A 340 -6.16 2.80 -27.34
N ARG A 341 -4.84 2.79 -27.52
CA ARG A 341 -4.21 2.60 -28.84
C ARG A 341 -4.56 1.24 -29.43
N LYS A 342 -4.60 0.18 -28.62
CA LYS A 342 -4.99 -1.16 -29.09
C LYS A 342 -6.43 -1.18 -29.56
N VAL A 343 -7.37 -0.64 -28.78
CA VAL A 343 -8.79 -0.56 -29.14
C VAL A 343 -8.97 0.27 -30.42
N GLN A 344 -8.36 1.45 -30.50
CA GLN A 344 -8.45 2.32 -31.69
C GLN A 344 -7.93 1.66 -32.97
N ARG A 345 -6.82 0.91 -32.89
CA ARG A 345 -6.29 0.16 -34.04
C ARG A 345 -7.29 -0.91 -34.47
N SER A 346 -7.76 -1.73 -33.53
CA SER A 346 -8.73 -2.78 -33.81
C SER A 346 -10.06 -2.26 -34.38
N VAL A 347 -10.54 -1.07 -33.96
CA VAL A 347 -11.73 -0.44 -34.53
C VAL A 347 -11.48 0.05 -35.96
N ARG A 348 -10.33 0.67 -36.24
CA ARG A 348 -9.98 1.09 -37.62
C ARG A 348 -9.89 -0.12 -38.56
N ASP A 349 -9.32 -1.22 -38.09
CA ASP A 349 -9.25 -2.48 -38.84
C ASP A 349 -10.63 -3.16 -39.04
N TYR A 350 -11.67 -2.70 -38.33
CA TYR A 350 -13.04 -3.19 -38.49
C TYR A 350 -13.84 -2.38 -39.52
N VAL A 351 -13.62 -1.06 -39.55
CA VAL A 351 -14.40 -0.09 -40.35
C VAL A 351 -13.83 0.08 -41.77
N CYS A 352 -12.54 -0.20 -41.98
CA CYS A 352 -11.90 -0.31 -43.29
C CYS A 352 -11.86 -1.77 -43.76
#